data_AF-A0A1X7TQY9-F1
#
_entry.id   AF-A0A1X7TQY9-F1
#
_cell.length_a   1.000
_cell.length_b   1.000
_cell.length_c   1.000
_cell.angle_alpha   90.00
_cell.angle_beta   90.00
_cell.angle_gamma   90.00
#
_symmetry.space_group_name_H-M   'P 1'
#
loop_
_entity.id
_entity.type
_entity.pdbx_description
1 polymer ?
#
loop_
_entity_poly.entity_id
_entity_poly.type
_entity_poly.pdbx_seq_one_letter_code
_entity_poly.pdbx_strand_id
1 'polypeptide(L)'
;MSLEMKLKEELAVDLGGVSKDIVSGFWQEAYERLFDGSISFVSAVHPHIEFSLFEVLGEILSHGYFCTGFLPTQISFPTLATMILGCQVQISPYILLEPLFDYFSDEDRSVLSTALQFSKDNPNMKFPSQILDSLLNVFCHFQCLRVPDPLSLGLTLVDIDCFVFLTNPMSAINAVNLAIPQSHVPFWKSMSSDLYKLYLALTATPFKVLSLLAERTFFNASQETVFGYLQQFIENITKDQVKMFLQFCMQY
;
A
#
# COMPACT_ATOMS: atom_id res chain seq x y z
N MET A 1 21.08 -10.31 -13.00
CA MET A 1 20.84 -9.89 -14.41
C MET A 1 20.89 -8.37 -14.37
N SER A 2 21.76 -7.73 -15.14
CA SER A 2 21.86 -6.25 -15.15
C SER A 2 20.82 -5.70 -16.13
N LEU A 3 20.00 -4.76 -15.68
CA LEU A 3 19.11 -4.02 -16.56
C LEU A 3 19.95 -2.91 -17.22
N GLU A 4 19.98 -2.84 -18.55
CA GLU A 4 20.56 -1.70 -19.26
C GLU A 4 19.43 -0.84 -19.79
N MET A 5 19.12 0.25 -19.07
CA MET A 5 18.12 1.21 -19.49
C MET A 5 18.77 2.49 -20.03
N LYS A 6 18.21 3.00 -21.13
CA LYS A 6 18.64 4.26 -21.74
C LYS A 6 17.46 5.21 -21.82
N LEU A 7 17.54 6.34 -21.13
CA LEU A 7 16.66 7.47 -21.38
C LEU A 7 16.99 8.04 -22.76
N LYS A 8 15.95 8.30 -23.55
CA LYS A 8 16.11 8.80 -24.91
C LYS A 8 16.83 10.16 -24.82
N GLU A 9 18.00 10.27 -25.47
CA GLU A 9 18.87 11.46 -25.51
C GLU A 9 19.85 11.64 -24.33
N GLU A 10 19.90 10.74 -23.34
CA GLU A 10 20.90 10.80 -22.27
C GLU A 10 22.03 9.77 -22.46
N LEU A 11 23.28 10.25 -22.50
CA LEU A 11 24.48 9.43 -22.49
C LEU A 11 24.91 9.18 -21.03
N ALA A 12 24.22 8.28 -20.34
CA ALA A 12 24.59 7.82 -19.01
C ALA A 12 24.80 6.30 -18.99
N VAL A 13 25.79 5.85 -18.22
CA VAL A 13 25.96 4.44 -17.87
C VAL A 13 25.12 4.20 -16.62
N ASP A 14 24.19 3.24 -16.69
CA ASP A 14 23.37 2.89 -15.55
C ASP A 14 24.21 2.15 -14.49
N LEU A 15 24.54 2.83 -13.40
CA LEU A 15 25.15 2.25 -12.20
C LEU A 15 24.10 1.80 -11.16
N GLY A 16 22.83 1.71 -11.57
CA GLY A 16 21.67 1.34 -10.75
C GLY A 16 20.78 2.52 -10.35
N GLY A 17 21.20 3.76 -10.61
CA GLY A 17 20.37 4.96 -10.39
C GLY A 17 19.28 5.10 -11.44
N VAL A 18 19.64 5.01 -12.73
CA VAL A 18 18.70 5.21 -13.84
C VAL A 18 17.61 4.14 -13.84
N SER A 19 17.96 2.87 -13.58
CA SER A 19 16.96 1.81 -13.43
C SER A 19 16.01 2.06 -12.25
N LYS A 20 16.51 2.59 -11.13
CA LYS A 20 15.65 2.92 -9.98
C LYS A 20 14.69 4.06 -10.33
N ASP A 21 15.16 5.08 -11.04
CA ASP A 21 14.36 6.23 -11.47
C ASP A 21 13.24 5.81 -12.43
N ILE A 22 13.54 4.94 -13.39
CA ILE A 22 12.54 4.46 -14.35
C ILE A 22 11.51 3.59 -13.64
N VAL A 23 11.95 2.68 -12.76
CA VAL A 23 11.01 1.81 -12.02
C VAL A 23 10.17 2.62 -11.04
N SER A 24 10.73 3.58 -10.31
CA SER A 24 9.97 4.43 -9.38
C SER A 24 8.99 5.33 -10.12
N GLY A 25 9.41 5.96 -11.23
CA GLY A 25 8.56 6.79 -12.08
C GLY A 25 7.42 5.99 -12.71
N PHE A 26 7.69 4.77 -13.16
CA PHE A 26 6.64 3.85 -13.62
C PHE A 26 5.59 3.61 -12.52
N TRP A 27 6.03 3.32 -11.30
CA TRP A 27 5.11 3.06 -10.19
C TRP A 27 4.31 4.28 -9.78
N GLN A 28 4.90 5.48 -9.83
CA GLN A 28 4.19 6.74 -9.57
C GLN A 28 3.01 6.92 -10.55
N GLU A 29 3.26 6.75 -11.85
CA GLU A 29 2.22 6.79 -12.88
C GLU A 29 1.20 5.65 -12.73
N ALA A 30 1.67 4.45 -12.35
CA ALA A 30 0.80 3.31 -12.15
C ALA A 30 -0.19 3.56 -10.99
N TYR A 31 0.27 4.08 -9.85
CA TYR A 31 -0.60 4.37 -8.70
C TYR A 31 -1.73 5.32 -9.06
N GLU A 32 -1.45 6.35 -9.87
CA GLU A 32 -2.46 7.34 -10.26
C GLU A 32 -3.48 6.79 -11.27
N ARG A 33 -3.09 5.83 -12.10
CA ARG A 33 -3.91 5.36 -13.24
C ARG A 33 -4.58 4.01 -13.05
N LEU A 34 -3.99 3.15 -12.22
CA LEU A 34 -4.35 1.73 -12.12
C LEU A 34 -4.77 1.33 -10.70
N PHE A 35 -4.71 2.25 -9.74
CA PHE A 35 -5.04 1.98 -8.34
C PHE A 35 -5.96 3.05 -7.75
N ASP A 36 -6.84 2.62 -6.85
CA ASP A 36 -7.68 3.44 -6.00
C ASP A 36 -7.15 3.43 -4.56
N GLY A 37 -7.37 4.52 -3.84
CA GLY A 37 -6.95 4.70 -2.44
C GLY A 37 -6.12 5.96 -2.24
N SER A 38 -5.83 6.27 -0.98
CA SER A 38 -5.04 7.44 -0.59
C SER A 38 -3.74 7.03 0.11
N ILE A 39 -3.86 6.31 1.21
CA ILE A 39 -2.71 5.81 1.99
C ILE A 39 -2.40 4.36 1.63
N SER A 40 -3.43 3.54 1.41
CA SER A 40 -3.30 2.15 0.96
C SER A 40 -3.97 1.98 -0.39
N PHE A 41 -3.19 1.56 -1.39
CA PHE A 41 -3.64 1.43 -2.77
C PHE A 41 -4.14 0.00 -3.09
N VAL A 42 -5.18 -0.07 -3.91
CA VAL A 42 -5.80 -1.31 -4.42
C VAL A 42 -6.03 -1.17 -5.91
N SER A 43 -5.90 -2.24 -6.69
CA SER A 43 -6.15 -2.13 -8.14
C SER A 43 -7.55 -1.64 -8.46
N ALA A 44 -7.61 -0.58 -9.26
CA ALA A 44 -8.84 0.01 -9.75
C ALA A 44 -9.38 -0.85 -10.90
N VAL A 45 -10.59 -1.37 -10.76
CA VAL A 45 -11.27 -2.14 -11.83
C VAL A 45 -12.39 -1.28 -12.38
N HIS A 46 -12.07 -0.47 -13.38
CA HIS A 46 -13.03 0.42 -14.05
C HIS A 46 -13.05 0.19 -15.57
N PRO A 47 -14.21 0.33 -16.25
CA PRO A 47 -14.32 0.24 -17.71
C PRO A 47 -13.42 1.17 -18.54
N HIS A 48 -12.79 2.16 -17.90
CA HIS A 48 -11.89 3.12 -18.56
C HIS A 48 -10.42 2.74 -18.48
N ILE A 49 -10.09 1.70 -17.70
CA ILE A 49 -8.73 1.20 -17.56
C ILE A 49 -8.53 0.09 -18.58
N GLU A 50 -7.49 0.24 -19.40
CA GLU A 50 -7.10 -0.81 -20.33
C GLU A 50 -6.53 -2.00 -19.55
N PHE A 51 -7.21 -3.14 -19.63
CA PHE A 51 -6.89 -4.30 -18.79
C PHE A 51 -5.49 -4.90 -19.06
N SER A 52 -4.96 -4.73 -20.27
CA SER A 52 -3.59 -5.14 -20.65
C SER A 52 -2.50 -4.48 -19.80
N LEU A 53 -2.78 -3.32 -19.20
CA LEU A 53 -1.84 -2.63 -18.32
C LEU A 53 -1.55 -3.43 -17.03
N PHE A 54 -2.50 -4.26 -16.58
CA PHE A 54 -2.27 -5.16 -15.45
C PHE A 54 -1.32 -6.31 -15.79
N GLU A 55 -1.23 -6.73 -17.06
CA GLU A 55 -0.22 -7.70 -17.50
C GLU A 55 1.18 -7.06 -17.45
N VAL A 56 1.31 -5.84 -17.97
CA VAL A 56 2.56 -5.06 -17.89
C VAL A 56 3.01 -4.84 -16.44
N LEU A 57 2.05 -4.58 -15.53
CA LEU A 57 2.32 -4.48 -14.10
C LEU A 57 2.95 -5.75 -13.52
N GLY A 58 2.50 -6.94 -13.92
CA GLY A 58 3.06 -8.21 -13.44
C GLY A 58 4.53 -8.41 -13.84
N GLU A 59 4.86 -8.07 -15.09
CA GLU A 59 6.23 -8.12 -15.59
C GLU A 59 7.13 -7.16 -14.81
N ILE A 60 6.72 -5.90 -14.69
CA ILE A 60 7.52 -4.85 -14.03
C ILE A 60 7.60 -5.06 -12.52
N LEU A 61 6.53 -5.53 -11.86
CA LEU A 61 6.54 -5.81 -10.42
C LEU A 61 7.64 -6.80 -10.08
N SER A 62 7.67 -7.93 -10.77
CA SER A 62 8.64 -8.96 -10.45
C SER A 62 10.02 -8.59 -11.01
N HIS A 63 10.13 -8.20 -12.27
CA HIS A 63 11.42 -7.93 -12.88
C HIS A 63 12.09 -6.69 -12.28
N GLY A 64 11.32 -5.63 -12.02
CA GLY A 64 11.76 -4.43 -11.33
C GLY A 64 12.36 -4.73 -9.96
N TYR A 65 11.70 -5.57 -9.15
CA TYR A 65 12.26 -6.00 -7.87
C TYR A 65 13.62 -6.70 -8.02
N PHE A 66 13.76 -7.62 -8.98
CA PHE A 66 15.03 -8.33 -9.20
C PHE A 66 16.17 -7.42 -9.70
N CYS A 67 15.82 -6.33 -10.38
CA CYS A 67 16.79 -5.42 -10.98
C CYS A 67 17.17 -4.26 -10.06
N THR A 68 16.22 -3.74 -9.28
CA THR A 68 16.41 -2.52 -8.49
C THR A 68 16.22 -2.70 -6.99
N GLY A 69 15.63 -3.83 -6.56
CA GLY A 69 15.18 -4.06 -5.20
C GLY A 69 13.89 -3.33 -4.84
N PHE A 70 13.25 -2.64 -5.78
CA PHE A 70 12.03 -1.89 -5.55
C PHE A 70 10.83 -2.83 -5.41
N LEU A 71 10.07 -2.69 -4.32
CA LEU A 71 8.78 -3.35 -4.12
C LEU A 71 7.71 -2.27 -3.89
N PRO A 72 6.56 -2.31 -4.59
CA PRO A 72 5.52 -1.28 -4.49
C PRO A 72 4.74 -1.38 -3.17
N THR A 73 5.36 -1.00 -2.06
CA THR A 73 4.80 -1.12 -0.70
C THR A 73 3.68 -0.12 -0.38
N GLN A 74 3.27 0.71 -1.35
CA GLN A 74 2.07 1.54 -1.25
C GLN A 74 0.80 0.76 -1.59
N ILE A 75 0.94 -0.33 -2.36
CA ILE A 75 -0.15 -1.30 -2.54
C ILE A 75 -0.37 -2.00 -1.20
N SER A 76 -1.63 -2.14 -0.80
CA SER A 76 -1.98 -2.89 0.39
C SER A 76 -1.31 -4.27 0.38
N PHE A 77 -0.80 -4.70 1.54
CA PHE A 77 -0.14 -6.00 1.61
C PHE A 77 -1.04 -7.16 1.12
N PRO A 78 -2.34 -7.24 1.47
CA PRO A 78 -3.20 -8.31 0.99
C PRO A 78 -3.27 -8.36 -0.55
N THR A 79 -3.48 -7.22 -1.20
CA THR A 79 -3.52 -7.12 -2.65
C THR A 79 -2.16 -7.48 -3.26
N LEU A 80 -1.07 -6.92 -2.75
CA LEU A 80 0.29 -7.19 -3.25
C LEU A 80 0.69 -8.66 -3.10
N ALA A 81 0.42 -9.26 -1.94
CA ALA A 81 0.71 -10.67 -1.69
C ALA A 81 -0.05 -11.57 -2.66
N THR A 82 -1.31 -11.23 -2.96
CA THR A 82 -2.13 -11.98 -3.90
C THR A 82 -1.70 -11.78 -5.35
N MET A 83 -1.23 -10.58 -5.72
CA MET A 83 -0.59 -10.34 -7.02
C MET A 83 0.67 -11.19 -7.21
N ILE A 84 1.47 -11.36 -6.17
CA ILE A 84 2.76 -12.08 -6.23
C ILE A 84 2.57 -13.60 -6.15
N LEU A 85 1.77 -14.07 -5.20
CA LEU A 85 1.65 -15.48 -4.82
C LEU A 85 0.40 -16.15 -5.41
N GLY A 86 -0.53 -15.38 -5.95
CA GLY A 86 -1.79 -15.82 -6.52
C GLY A 86 -2.94 -15.87 -5.50
N CYS A 87 -4.18 -15.99 -6.01
CA CYS A 87 -5.43 -15.94 -5.24
C CYS A 87 -5.61 -17.00 -4.15
N GLN A 88 -4.75 -18.01 -4.11
CA GLN A 88 -4.83 -19.09 -3.11
C GLN A 88 -4.03 -18.77 -1.83
N VAL A 89 -3.26 -17.68 -1.82
CA VAL A 89 -2.49 -17.27 -0.66
C VAL A 89 -3.40 -17.04 0.55
N GLN A 90 -3.00 -17.59 1.70
CA GLN A 90 -3.72 -17.39 2.95
C GLN A 90 -3.14 -16.17 3.67
N ILE A 91 -3.95 -15.12 3.79
CA ILE A 91 -3.59 -13.90 4.53
C ILE A 91 -4.33 -13.90 5.85
N SER A 92 -3.61 -13.62 6.93
CA SER A 92 -4.18 -13.56 8.28
C SER A 92 -5.21 -12.41 8.38
N PRO A 93 -6.40 -12.64 8.95
CA PRO A 93 -7.39 -11.58 9.22
C PRO A 93 -6.87 -10.39 10.02
N TYR A 94 -5.82 -10.58 10.83
CA TYR A 94 -5.19 -9.49 11.57
C TYR A 94 -4.41 -8.51 10.67
N ILE A 95 -3.91 -8.98 9.52
CA ILE A 95 -3.16 -8.15 8.55
C ILE A 95 -4.12 -7.37 7.64
N LEU A 96 -5.36 -7.86 7.54
CA LEU A 96 -6.43 -7.35 6.70
C LEU A 96 -7.04 -6.04 7.25
N LEU A 97 -7.24 -5.93 8.58
CA LEU A 97 -7.99 -4.81 9.17
C LEU A 97 -7.28 -3.45 9.22
N GLU A 98 -5.95 -3.38 9.36
CA GLU A 98 -5.24 -2.09 9.42
C GLU A 98 -5.28 -1.33 8.07
N PRO A 99 -5.00 -1.99 6.92
CA PRO A 99 -5.16 -1.39 5.59
C PRO A 99 -6.55 -0.80 5.32
N LEU A 100 -7.61 -1.41 5.88
CA LEU A 100 -8.98 -0.96 5.66
C LEU A 100 -9.21 0.48 6.15
N PHE A 101 -8.71 0.79 7.35
CA PHE A 101 -8.82 2.14 7.89
C PHE A 101 -7.97 3.13 7.09
N ASP A 102 -6.79 2.72 6.64
CA ASP A 102 -5.93 3.54 5.78
C ASP A 102 -6.56 3.81 4.41
N TYR A 103 -7.43 2.92 3.93
CA TYR A 103 -8.18 3.05 2.68
C TYR A 103 -9.38 4.03 2.76
N PHE A 104 -10.12 4.03 3.88
CA PHE A 104 -11.29 4.89 4.04
C PHE A 104 -10.95 6.38 4.04
N SER A 105 -11.90 7.22 3.59
CA SER A 105 -11.82 8.67 3.77
C SER A 105 -11.84 9.03 5.26
N ASP A 106 -11.36 10.23 5.63
CA ASP A 106 -11.41 10.69 7.02
C ASP A 106 -12.84 10.74 7.58
N GLU A 107 -13.81 11.03 6.70
CA GLU A 107 -15.23 11.05 7.01
C GLU A 107 -15.73 9.62 7.34
N ASP A 108 -15.47 8.65 6.45
CA ASP A 108 -15.88 7.26 6.63
C ASP A 108 -15.17 6.62 7.84
N ARG A 109 -13.88 6.92 8.04
CA ARG A 109 -13.11 6.50 9.23
C ARG A 109 -13.76 6.98 10.53
N SER A 110 -14.22 8.23 10.56
CA SER A 110 -14.85 8.83 11.74
C SER A 110 -16.19 8.15 12.07
N VAL A 111 -17.01 7.89 11.05
CA VAL A 111 -18.28 7.15 11.18
C VAL A 111 -18.04 5.76 11.74
N LEU A 112 -17.09 5.02 11.17
CA LEU A 112 -16.77 3.66 11.59
C LEU A 112 -16.20 3.60 13.00
N SER A 113 -15.32 4.55 13.36
CA SER A 113 -14.77 4.65 14.71
C SER A 113 -15.87 4.88 15.74
N THR A 114 -16.83 5.75 15.42
CA THR A 114 -18.00 6.02 16.27
C THR A 114 -18.88 4.77 16.42
N ALA A 115 -19.18 4.08 15.33
CA ALA A 115 -19.99 2.86 15.35
C ALA A 115 -19.31 1.71 16.11
N LEU A 116 -18.00 1.54 15.94
CA LEU A 116 -17.22 0.53 16.67
C LEU A 116 -17.15 0.82 18.16
N GLN A 117 -16.99 2.09 18.55
CA GLN A 117 -17.03 2.47 19.96
C GLN A 117 -18.40 2.19 20.56
N PHE A 118 -19.48 2.61 19.88
CA PHE A 118 -20.84 2.28 20.30
C PHE A 118 -21.04 0.77 20.46
N SER A 119 -20.49 -0.04 19.54
CA SER A 119 -20.62 -1.49 19.56
C SER A 119 -19.93 -2.14 20.76
N LYS A 120 -18.77 -1.60 21.16
CA LYS A 120 -18.06 -2.04 22.37
C LYS A 120 -18.86 -1.72 23.64
N ASP A 121 -19.43 -0.52 23.70
CA ASP A 121 -20.14 -0.03 24.88
C ASP A 121 -21.55 -0.62 25.00
N ASN A 122 -22.21 -0.92 23.87
CA ASN A 122 -23.62 -1.33 23.81
C ASN A 122 -23.85 -2.54 22.88
N PRO A 123 -23.19 -3.68 23.11
CA PRO A 123 -23.17 -4.80 22.16
C PRO A 123 -24.57 -5.40 21.91
N ASN A 124 -25.46 -5.38 22.90
CA ASN A 124 -26.80 -5.98 22.77
C ASN A 124 -27.90 -4.98 22.36
N MET A 125 -27.53 -3.75 22.01
CA MET A 125 -28.48 -2.73 21.56
C MET A 125 -28.50 -2.62 20.04
N LYS A 126 -29.49 -1.91 19.51
CA LYS A 126 -29.48 -1.48 18.11
C LYS A 126 -28.73 -0.15 17.99
N PHE A 127 -28.13 0.10 16.83
CA PHE A 127 -27.61 1.43 16.54
C PHE A 127 -28.73 2.48 16.58
N PRO A 128 -28.47 3.65 17.18
CA PRO A 128 -29.31 4.83 16.99
C PRO A 128 -29.45 5.15 15.49
N SER A 129 -30.59 5.69 15.07
CA SER A 129 -30.89 5.95 13.65
C SER A 129 -29.80 6.77 12.97
N GLN A 130 -29.29 7.81 13.62
CA GLN A 130 -28.22 8.65 13.07
C GLN A 130 -26.93 7.86 12.76
N ILE A 131 -26.49 6.98 13.67
CA ILE A 131 -25.29 6.16 13.46
C ILE A 131 -25.57 5.13 12.36
N LEU A 132 -26.76 4.53 12.38
CA LEU A 132 -27.17 3.53 11.39
C LEU A 132 -27.20 4.11 9.98
N ASP A 133 -27.81 5.28 9.78
CA ASP A 133 -27.92 5.93 8.47
C ASP A 133 -26.54 6.29 7.90
N SER A 134 -25.65 6.85 8.73
CA SER A 134 -24.26 7.12 8.33
C SER A 134 -23.51 5.84 7.97
N LEU A 135 -23.65 4.78 8.78
CA LEU A 135 -22.96 3.51 8.55
C LEU A 135 -23.46 2.79 7.29
N LEU A 136 -24.77 2.86 7.01
CA LEU A 136 -25.35 2.36 5.76
C LEU A 136 -24.80 3.11 4.55
N ASN A 137 -24.62 4.43 4.65
CA ASN A 137 -24.02 5.20 3.56
C ASN A 137 -22.57 4.75 3.28
N VAL A 138 -21.76 4.56 4.33
CA VAL A 138 -20.41 3.99 4.20
C VAL A 138 -20.46 2.61 3.54
N PHE A 139 -21.32 1.71 4.02
CA PHE A 139 -21.42 0.34 3.49
C PHE A 139 -21.86 0.31 2.01
N CYS A 140 -22.73 1.22 1.60
CA CYS A 140 -23.14 1.37 0.20
C CYS A 140 -21.96 1.70 -0.72
N HIS A 141 -20.97 2.49 -0.28
CA HIS A 141 -19.75 2.73 -1.05
C HIS A 141 -18.99 1.44 -1.37
N PHE A 142 -19.13 0.42 -0.51
CA PHE A 142 -18.52 -0.90 -0.64
C PHE A 142 -19.46 -1.98 -1.16
N GLN A 143 -20.61 -1.58 -1.72
CA GLN A 143 -21.65 -2.49 -2.22
C GLN A 143 -22.18 -3.47 -1.15
N CYS A 144 -22.01 -3.13 0.14
CA CYS A 144 -22.52 -3.92 1.25
C CYS A 144 -23.95 -3.47 1.59
N LEU A 145 -24.93 -4.34 1.33
CA LEU A 145 -26.35 -4.08 1.63
C LEU A 145 -26.79 -4.66 2.98
N ARG A 146 -25.86 -5.23 3.76
CA ARG A 146 -26.18 -5.81 5.07
C ARG A 146 -26.49 -4.69 6.05
N VAL A 147 -27.62 -4.79 6.74
CA VAL A 147 -27.93 -3.88 7.84
C VAL A 147 -26.97 -4.18 9.00
N PRO A 148 -26.11 -3.24 9.40
CA PRO A 148 -25.14 -3.47 10.46
C PRO A 148 -25.82 -3.58 11.81
N ASP A 149 -25.35 -4.52 12.63
CA ASP A 149 -25.68 -4.61 14.05
C ASP A 149 -24.39 -4.58 14.90
N PRO A 150 -24.45 -4.10 16.16
CA PRO A 150 -23.28 -4.00 17.01
C PRO A 150 -22.51 -5.31 17.25
N LEU A 151 -23.19 -6.46 17.29
CA LEU A 151 -22.54 -7.75 17.51
C LEU A 151 -21.78 -8.21 16.27
N SER A 152 -22.34 -7.96 15.08
CA SER A 152 -21.80 -8.43 13.81
C SER A 152 -20.89 -7.41 13.12
N LEU A 153 -20.81 -6.16 13.59
CA LEU A 153 -20.10 -5.08 12.89
C LEU A 153 -18.65 -5.48 12.56
N GLY A 154 -17.93 -6.04 13.53
CA GLY A 154 -16.54 -6.49 13.31
C GLY A 154 -16.42 -7.53 12.21
N LEU A 155 -17.33 -8.51 12.15
CA LEU A 155 -17.34 -9.53 11.09
C LEU A 155 -17.70 -8.93 9.73
N THR A 156 -18.67 -8.02 9.70
CA THR A 156 -19.04 -7.32 8.46
C THR A 156 -17.89 -6.47 7.93
N LEU A 157 -17.07 -5.86 8.80
CA LEU A 157 -15.87 -5.15 8.36
C LEU A 157 -14.81 -6.09 7.79
N VAL A 158 -14.64 -7.30 8.34
CA VAL A 158 -13.77 -8.33 7.73
C VAL A 158 -14.28 -8.75 6.35
N ASP A 159 -15.60 -8.89 6.18
CA ASP A 159 -16.19 -9.20 4.87
C ASP A 159 -15.94 -8.07 3.86
N ILE A 160 -16.14 -6.81 4.28
CA ILE A 160 -15.85 -5.63 3.45
C ILE A 160 -14.36 -5.58 3.10
N ASP A 161 -13.49 -5.89 4.04
CA ASP A 161 -12.05 -5.92 3.82
C ASP A 161 -11.65 -6.93 2.74
N CYS A 162 -12.12 -8.18 2.88
CA CYS A 162 -11.92 -9.22 1.87
C CYS A 162 -12.49 -8.81 0.51
N PHE A 163 -13.63 -8.10 0.50
CA PHE A 163 -14.21 -7.60 -0.73
C PHE A 163 -13.30 -6.55 -1.38
N VAL A 164 -12.92 -5.50 -0.65
CA VAL A 164 -12.10 -4.39 -1.15
C VAL A 164 -10.75 -4.87 -1.66
N PHE A 165 -10.01 -5.63 -0.85
CA PHE A 165 -8.60 -5.92 -1.15
C PHE A 165 -8.38 -7.15 -2.03
N LEU A 166 -9.33 -8.09 -2.07
CA LEU A 166 -9.15 -9.39 -2.73
C LEU A 166 -10.21 -9.68 -3.79
N THR A 167 -11.49 -9.43 -3.50
CA THR A 167 -12.60 -9.87 -4.37
C THR A 167 -12.87 -8.90 -5.50
N ASN A 168 -13.06 -7.62 -5.20
CA ASN A 168 -13.31 -6.57 -6.18
C ASN A 168 -12.15 -6.44 -7.20
N PRO A 169 -10.87 -6.38 -6.77
CA PRO A 169 -9.73 -6.30 -7.70
C PRO A 169 -9.31 -7.65 -8.29
N MET A 170 -10.06 -8.74 -8.09
CA MET A 170 -9.59 -10.10 -8.39
C MET A 170 -9.14 -10.30 -9.84
N SER A 171 -9.85 -9.70 -10.80
CA SER A 171 -9.50 -9.80 -12.22
C SER A 171 -8.12 -9.17 -12.49
N ALA A 172 -7.91 -7.94 -12.02
CA ALA A 172 -6.64 -7.23 -12.12
C ALA A 172 -5.50 -7.97 -11.40
N ILE A 173 -5.74 -8.43 -10.17
CA ILE A 173 -4.79 -9.23 -9.39
C ILE A 173 -4.35 -10.48 -10.17
N ASN A 174 -5.31 -11.20 -10.76
CA ASN A 174 -5.02 -12.41 -11.51
C ASN A 174 -4.22 -12.11 -12.79
N ALA A 175 -4.52 -11.01 -13.49
CA ALA A 175 -3.74 -10.59 -14.66
C ALA A 175 -2.28 -10.28 -14.30
N VAL A 176 -2.05 -9.53 -13.22
CA VAL A 176 -0.71 -9.25 -12.69
C VAL A 176 0.01 -10.55 -12.34
N ASN A 177 -0.65 -11.47 -11.63
CA ASN A 177 -0.03 -12.72 -11.20
C ASN A 177 0.38 -13.61 -12.38
N LEU A 178 -0.48 -13.72 -13.40
CA LEU A 178 -0.21 -14.52 -14.59
C LEU A 178 0.94 -13.96 -15.45
N ALA A 179 1.16 -12.65 -15.41
CA ALA A 179 2.21 -11.98 -16.14
C ALA A 179 3.58 -11.98 -15.41
N ILE A 180 3.66 -12.47 -14.17
CA ILE A 180 4.95 -12.66 -13.50
C ILE A 180 5.81 -13.64 -14.33
N PRO A 181 7.05 -13.27 -14.70
CA PRO A 181 7.92 -14.15 -15.48
C PRO A 181 8.10 -15.51 -14.80
N GLN A 182 7.93 -16.60 -15.55
CA GLN A 182 7.98 -17.96 -15.01
C GLN A 182 9.30 -18.29 -14.31
N SER A 183 10.41 -17.65 -14.73
CA SER A 183 11.71 -17.74 -14.07
C SER A 183 11.74 -17.16 -12.65
N HIS A 184 10.84 -16.24 -12.30
CA HIS A 184 10.78 -15.59 -11.00
C HIS A 184 9.80 -16.28 -10.03
N VAL A 185 8.84 -17.05 -10.55
CA VAL A 185 7.82 -17.75 -9.75
C VAL A 185 8.41 -18.63 -8.63
N PRO A 186 9.48 -19.43 -8.85
CA PRO A 186 10.07 -20.24 -7.79
C PRO A 186 10.60 -19.41 -6.61
N PHE A 187 11.19 -18.24 -6.88
CA PHE A 187 11.66 -17.32 -5.85
C PHE A 187 10.50 -16.82 -5.00
N TRP A 188 9.43 -16.32 -5.63
CA TRP A 188 8.29 -15.80 -4.89
C TRP A 188 7.59 -16.87 -4.05
N LYS A 189 7.43 -18.09 -4.58
CA LYS A 189 6.91 -19.23 -3.81
C LYS A 189 7.78 -19.53 -2.59
N SER A 190 9.10 -19.51 -2.74
CA SER A 190 10.03 -19.71 -1.62
C SER A 190 9.97 -18.58 -0.57
N MET A 191 9.58 -17.38 -0.98
CA MET A 191 9.45 -16.20 -0.11
C MET A 191 8.08 -16.10 0.57
N SER A 192 7.13 -16.99 0.28
CA SER A 192 5.73 -16.85 0.74
C SER A 192 5.57 -16.61 2.24
N SER A 193 6.35 -17.31 3.09
CA SER A 193 6.33 -17.13 4.55
C SER A 193 6.97 -15.83 5.04
N ASP A 194 7.88 -15.25 4.26
CA ASP A 194 8.67 -14.08 4.63
C ASP A 194 8.27 -12.81 3.85
N LEU A 195 7.33 -12.92 2.91
CA LEU A 195 6.88 -11.81 2.08
C LEU A 195 6.34 -10.65 2.92
N TYR A 196 5.62 -10.94 4.02
CA TYR A 196 5.16 -9.90 4.94
C TYR A 196 6.32 -9.20 5.65
N LYS A 197 7.36 -9.94 6.05
CA LYS A 197 8.56 -9.35 6.67
C LYS A 197 9.33 -8.51 5.66
N LEU A 198 9.45 -8.97 4.42
CA LEU A 198 10.06 -8.23 3.32
C LEU A 198 9.29 -6.94 3.04
N TYR A 199 7.96 -7.04 2.93
CA TYR A 199 7.08 -5.88 2.78
C TYR A 199 7.32 -4.87 3.90
N LEU A 200 7.21 -5.31 5.16
CA LEU A 200 7.44 -4.46 6.31
C LEU A 200 8.86 -3.89 6.33
N ALA A 201 9.88 -4.61 5.88
CA ALA A 201 11.26 -4.13 5.81
C ALA A 201 11.45 -3.03 4.76
N LEU A 202 10.72 -3.09 3.65
CA LEU A 202 10.77 -2.12 2.55
C LEU A 202 9.80 -0.94 2.71
N THR A 203 8.75 -1.07 3.53
CA THR A 203 7.85 0.06 3.85
C THR A 203 8.61 1.14 4.60
N ALA A 204 8.60 2.36 4.08
CA ALA A 204 9.20 3.52 4.73
C ALA A 204 8.40 3.92 5.98
N THR A 205 9.11 4.22 7.07
CA THR A 205 8.51 4.72 8.32
C THR A 205 9.36 5.86 8.88
N PRO A 206 8.77 6.76 9.70
CA PRO A 206 9.51 7.82 10.37
C PRO A 206 10.79 7.31 11.04
N PHE A 207 10.65 6.23 11.82
CA PHE A 207 11.72 5.58 12.54
C PHE A 207 12.85 5.08 11.63
N LYS A 208 12.50 4.44 10.50
CA LYS A 208 13.52 3.96 9.56
C LYS A 208 14.24 5.09 8.88
N VAL A 209 13.52 6.14 8.46
CA VAL A 209 14.13 7.32 7.86
C VAL A 209 15.14 7.94 8.83
N LEU A 210 14.77 8.11 10.10
CA LEU A 210 15.66 8.59 11.15
C LEU A 210 16.90 7.71 11.31
N SER A 211 16.73 6.39 11.32
CA SER A 211 17.86 5.45 11.46
C SER A 211 18.84 5.47 10.28
N LEU A 212 18.40 5.94 9.11
CA LEU A 212 19.21 6.07 7.91
C LEU A 212 19.88 7.44 7.78
N LEU A 213 19.51 8.42 8.61
CA LEU A 213 20.23 9.69 8.67
C LEU A 213 21.63 9.41 9.25
N ALA A 214 22.66 9.56 8.41
CA ALA A 214 24.03 9.20 8.74
C ALA A 214 24.49 9.76 10.11
N GLU A 215 25.19 8.93 10.88
CA GLU A 215 25.94 9.35 12.07
C GLU A 215 27.01 10.37 11.68
N ARG A 216 27.02 11.51 12.39
CA ARG A 216 27.71 12.72 11.95
C ARG A 216 29.06 12.86 12.64
N THR A 217 30.10 13.14 11.87
CA THR A 217 31.44 13.34 12.41
C THR A 217 31.87 14.80 12.55
N PHE A 218 31.20 15.81 11.95
CA PHE A 218 31.67 17.21 12.00
C PHE A 218 30.58 18.27 11.89
N PHE A 219 29.81 18.47 12.96
CA PHE A 219 28.75 19.47 13.02
C PHE A 219 29.17 20.70 13.86
N ASN A 220 28.80 21.90 13.41
CA ASN A 220 28.85 23.09 14.26
C ASN A 220 27.54 23.25 15.06
N ALA A 221 27.55 24.07 16.10
CA ALA A 221 26.40 24.22 17.02
C ALA A 221 25.08 24.63 16.33
N SER A 222 25.16 25.44 15.27
CA SER A 222 23.98 25.83 14.50
C SER A 222 23.45 24.67 13.65
N GLN A 223 24.33 23.91 13.00
CA GLN A 223 23.98 22.72 12.22
C GLN A 223 23.39 21.61 13.11
N GLU A 224 23.92 21.44 14.32
CA GLU A 224 23.37 20.51 15.31
C GLU A 224 21.96 20.90 15.74
N THR A 225 21.72 22.19 15.99
CA THR A 225 20.38 22.71 16.32
C THR A 225 19.39 22.47 15.17
N VAL A 226 19.74 22.84 13.94
CA VAL A 226 18.88 22.64 12.76
C VAL A 226 18.62 21.17 12.50
N PHE A 227 19.62 20.31 12.73
CA PHE A 227 19.42 18.87 12.59
C PHE A 227 18.52 18.29 13.66
N GLY A 228 18.60 18.77 14.90
CA GLY A 228 17.64 18.43 15.95
C GLY A 228 16.20 18.75 15.52
N TYR A 229 15.98 19.90 14.89
CA TYR A 229 14.66 20.24 14.33
C TYR A 229 14.23 19.31 13.19
N LEU A 230 15.15 18.90 12.31
CA LEU A 230 14.86 17.92 11.26
C LEU A 230 14.48 16.55 11.85
N GLN A 231 15.21 16.08 12.86
CA GLN A 231 14.90 14.82 13.53
C GLN A 231 13.52 14.89 14.18
N GLN A 232 13.24 15.95 14.94
CA GLN A 232 11.92 16.17 15.54
C GLN A 232 10.81 16.26 14.48
N PHE A 233 11.07 16.90 13.35
CA PHE A 233 10.12 16.93 12.24
C PHE A 233 9.83 15.51 11.75
N ILE A 234 10.87 14.73 11.42
CA ILE A 234 10.71 13.36 10.91
C ILE A 234 10.07 12.45 11.97
N GLU A 235 10.32 12.63 13.27
CA GLU A 235 9.66 11.86 14.33
C GLU A 235 8.15 12.06 14.37
N ASN A 236 7.66 13.24 13.96
CA ASN A 236 6.26 13.64 14.12
C ASN A 236 5.45 13.59 12.82
N ILE A 237 6.05 13.24 11.68
CA ILE A 237 5.32 13.11 10.42
C ILE A 237 4.54 11.80 10.33
N THR A 238 3.39 11.84 9.65
CA THR A 238 2.55 10.67 9.36
C THR A 238 3.19 9.75 8.31
N LYS A 239 2.66 8.51 8.16
CA LYS A 239 3.10 7.58 7.09
C LYS A 239 3.06 8.24 5.70
N ASP A 240 2.03 9.03 5.41
CA ASP A 240 1.87 9.73 4.13
C ASP A 240 2.88 10.89 3.97
N GLN A 241 3.11 11.66 5.02
CA GLN A 241 4.11 12.72 5.03
C GLN A 241 5.54 12.18 4.89
N VAL A 242 5.83 10.96 5.35
CA VAL A 242 7.12 10.28 5.10
C VAL A 242 7.36 10.07 3.62
N LYS A 243 6.32 9.67 2.86
CA LYS A 243 6.40 9.57 1.40
C LYS A 243 6.78 10.92 0.82
N MET A 244 6.00 11.97 1.08
CA MET A 244 6.29 13.32 0.57
C MET A 244 7.69 13.81 0.94
N PHE A 245 8.15 13.52 2.16
CA PHE A 245 9.49 13.87 2.61
C PHE A 245 10.57 13.15 1.80
N LEU A 246 10.46 11.84 1.63
CA LEU A 246 11.42 11.06 0.84
C LEU A 246 11.41 11.47 -0.63
N GLN A 247 10.24 11.74 -1.18
CA GLN A 247 10.04 12.29 -2.52
C GLN A 247 10.80 13.60 -2.71
N PHE A 248 10.62 14.54 -1.78
CA PHE A 248 11.35 15.81 -1.77
C PHE A 248 12.87 15.64 -1.66
N CYS A 249 13.34 14.76 -0.78
CA CYS A 249 14.77 14.55 -0.54
C CYS A 249 15.48 13.80 -1.67
N MET A 250 14.78 12.88 -2.32
CA MET A 250 15.37 11.91 -3.25
C MET A 250 14.95 12.13 -4.71
N GLN A 251 14.10 13.13 -5.01
CA GLN A 251 13.48 13.35 -6.33
C GLN A 251 12.68 12.13 -6.84
N TYR A 252 11.84 11.54 -5.99
CA TYR A 252 10.90 10.46 -6.36
C TYR A 252 9.47 10.79 -5.94
#